data_AF-A0A2J5Q176-F1
#
_entry.id   AF-A0A2J5Q176-F1
#
_cell.length_a   1.000
_cell.length_b   1.000
_cell.length_c   1.000
_cell.angle_alpha   90.00
_cell.angle_beta   90.00
_cell.angle_gamma   90.00
#
_symmetry.space_group_name_H-M   'P 1'
#
loop_
_entity.id
_entity.type
_entity.pdbx_description
1 polymer ?
#
loop_
_entity_poly.entity_id
_entity_poly.type
_entity_poly.pdbx_seq_one_letter_code
_entity_poly.pdbx_strand_id
1 'polypeptide(L)'
;RWVFVHTTAKHRPDGTLTPAVRKMRVDDNNAWRAGLKKAGIEDFRFHDLRHTWASWLIQSGVPLSVLQEMGGWESIEMVRRYAHLAPNHLTEHARKIDAIFGASDTNTTQGGNQAGLKLA
;
A
#
# COMPACT_ATOMS: atom_id res chain seq x y z
N ARG A 1 -2.31 25.54 -19.51
CA ARG A 1 -1.51 24.97 -20.62
C ARG A 1 -2.39 23.98 -21.35
N TRP A 2 -2.87 24.31 -22.55
CA TRP A 2 -3.79 23.47 -23.32
C TRP A 2 -2.99 22.54 -24.24
N VAL A 3 -3.24 21.24 -24.16
CA VAL A 3 -2.69 20.24 -25.09
C VAL A 3 -3.73 20.05 -26.19
N PHE A 4 -3.43 20.52 -27.40
CA PHE A 4 -4.28 20.33 -28.57
C PHE A 4 -4.01 18.95 -29.18
N VAL A 5 -5.06 18.25 -29.60
CA VAL A 5 -4.97 17.11 -30.53
C VAL A 5 -5.50 17.59 -31.86
N HIS A 6 -4.68 17.47 -32.91
CA HIS A 6 -5.11 17.72 -34.27
C HIS A 6 -5.90 16.52 -34.78
N THR A 7 -7.21 16.68 -34.95
CA THR A 7 -8.02 15.77 -35.76
C THR A 7 -8.35 16.48 -37.06
N THR A 8 -7.83 16.00 -38.19
CA THR A 8 -8.20 16.54 -39.50
C THR A 8 -9.71 16.44 -39.69
N ALA A 9 -10.34 17.51 -40.16
CA ALA A 9 -11.78 17.51 -40.42
C ALA A 9 -12.11 16.48 -41.52
N LYS A 10 -13.13 15.65 -41.29
CA LYS A 10 -13.62 14.66 -42.26
C LYS A 10 -15.06 15.00 -42.63
N HIS A 11 -15.38 14.94 -43.92
CA HIS A 11 -16.75 15.05 -44.40
C HIS A 11 -17.55 13.82 -43.99
N ARG A 12 -18.73 14.06 -43.40
CA ARG A 12 -19.74 13.03 -43.17
C ARG A 12 -20.57 12.80 -44.44
N PRO A 13 -21.27 11.65 -44.57
CA PRO A 13 -22.17 11.38 -45.70
C PRO A 13 -23.31 12.40 -45.85
N ASP A 14 -23.63 13.11 -44.77
CA ASP A 14 -24.63 14.18 -44.66
C ASP A 14 -24.07 15.57 -45.06
N GLY A 15 -22.91 15.62 -45.72
CA GLY A 15 -22.26 16.87 -46.17
C GLY A 15 -21.62 17.72 -45.07
N THR A 16 -21.96 17.50 -43.80
CA THR A 16 -21.42 18.26 -42.66
C THR A 16 -19.96 17.93 -42.36
N LEU A 17 -19.18 18.95 -42.01
CA LEU A 17 -17.78 18.85 -41.58
C LEU A 17 -17.70 18.62 -40.06
N THR A 18 -16.87 17.67 -39.63
CA THR A 18 -16.52 17.55 -38.20
C THR A 18 -15.63 18.73 -37.75
N PRO A 19 -15.88 19.34 -36.59
CA PRO A 19 -15.02 20.42 -36.08
C PRO A 19 -13.57 19.94 -35.88
N ALA A 20 -12.61 20.76 -36.35
CA ALA A 20 -11.19 20.40 -36.46
C ALA A 20 -10.45 20.24 -35.12
N VAL A 21 -11.05 20.69 -34.01
CA VAL A 21 -10.45 20.62 -32.68
C VAL A 21 -11.35 19.77 -31.79
N ARG A 22 -10.95 18.53 -31.53
CA ARG A 22 -11.51 17.77 -30.41
C ARG A 22 -10.67 18.05 -29.18
N LYS A 23 -11.27 18.67 -28.16
CA LYS A 23 -10.62 18.86 -26.87
C LYS A 23 -10.28 17.47 -26.32
N MET A 24 -8.99 17.14 -26.17
CA MET A 24 -8.57 15.93 -25.46
C MET A 24 -8.76 16.18 -23.98
N ARG A 25 -10.01 16.10 -23.54
CA ARG A 25 -10.33 15.85 -22.15
C ARG A 25 -10.84 14.42 -22.15
N VAL A 26 -9.92 13.47 -21.92
CA VAL A 26 -10.37 12.19 -21.39
C VAL A 26 -11.02 12.57 -20.08
N ASP A 27 -12.34 12.53 -20.05
CA ASP A 27 -13.06 12.81 -18.82
C ASP A 27 -12.95 11.54 -17.99
N ASP A 28 -11.80 11.41 -17.32
CA ASP A 28 -11.48 10.26 -16.47
C ASP A 28 -12.58 10.04 -15.43
N ASN A 29 -13.28 11.11 -15.02
CA ASN A 29 -14.45 11.01 -14.16
C ASN A 29 -15.65 10.32 -14.83
N ASN A 30 -15.92 10.53 -16.12
CA ASN A 30 -17.02 9.83 -16.80
C ASN A 30 -16.70 8.35 -16.97
N ALA A 31 -15.46 8.01 -17.36
CA ALA A 31 -15.02 6.62 -17.43
C ALA A 31 -15.06 5.94 -16.06
N TRP A 32 -14.61 6.64 -15.02
CA TRP A 32 -14.66 6.19 -13.62
C TRP A 32 -16.09 5.93 -13.15
N ARG A 33 -16.99 6.92 -13.31
CA ARG A 33 -18.41 6.79 -12.93
C ARG A 33 -19.11 5.66 -13.69
N ALA A 34 -18.79 5.47 -14.97
CA ALA A 34 -19.31 4.33 -15.73
C ALA A 34 -18.79 3.00 -15.18
N GLY A 35 -17.53 2.93 -14.75
CA GLY A 35 -16.95 1.78 -14.05
C GLY A 35 -17.66 1.48 -12.73
N LEU A 36 -17.86 2.50 -11.89
CA LEU A 36 -18.57 2.36 -10.61
C LEU A 36 -20.02 1.88 -10.80
N LYS A 37 -20.72 2.43 -11.79
CA LYS A 37 -22.08 1.99 -12.14
C LYS A 37 -22.12 0.51 -12.53
N LYS A 38 -21.12 0.01 -13.26
CA LYS A 38 -21.01 -1.41 -13.62
C LYS A 38 -20.66 -2.29 -12.41
N ALA A 39 -19.85 -1.78 -11.50
CA ALA A 39 -19.47 -2.49 -10.27
C ALA A 39 -20.57 -2.45 -9.19
N GLY A 40 -21.61 -1.63 -9.35
CA GLY A 40 -22.66 -1.46 -8.34
C GLY A 40 -22.20 -0.71 -7.08
N ILE A 41 -21.16 0.12 -7.20
CA ILE A 41 -20.59 0.87 -6.07
C ILE A 41 -21.08 2.32 -6.13
N GLU A 42 -21.66 2.80 -5.03
CA GLU A 42 -22.12 4.18 -4.85
C GLU A 42 -21.15 4.97 -3.96
N ASP A 43 -21.12 6.29 -4.14
CA ASP A 43 -20.30 7.25 -3.35
C ASP A 43 -18.80 6.92 -3.21
N PHE A 44 -18.17 6.43 -4.28
CA PHE A 44 -16.73 6.11 -4.29
C PHE A 44 -15.93 7.06 -5.20
N ARG A 45 -14.82 7.60 -4.69
CA ARG A 45 -13.96 8.53 -5.42
C ARG A 45 -12.69 7.82 -5.88
N PHE A 46 -12.07 8.34 -6.94
CA PHE A 46 -10.83 7.75 -7.46
C PHE A 46 -9.70 7.75 -6.41
N HIS A 47 -9.64 8.76 -5.54
CA HIS A 47 -8.64 8.84 -4.48
C HIS A 47 -8.83 7.79 -3.38
N ASP A 48 -10.04 7.24 -3.24
CA ASP A 48 -10.32 6.19 -2.24
C ASP A 48 -9.61 4.87 -2.59
N LEU A 49 -9.25 4.66 -3.87
CA LEU A 49 -8.36 3.56 -4.26
C LEU A 49 -6.99 3.69 -3.61
N ARG A 50 -6.43 4.91 -3.55
CA ARG A 50 -5.14 5.17 -2.90
C ARG A 50 -5.25 4.94 -1.38
N HIS A 51 -6.37 5.31 -0.77
CA HIS A 51 -6.64 5.02 0.63
C HIS A 51 -6.76 3.50 0.89
N THR A 52 -7.43 2.78 0.00
CA THR A 52 -7.60 1.32 0.08
C THR A 52 -6.26 0.60 -0.03
N TRP A 53 -5.45 0.97 -1.03
CA TRP A 53 -4.09 0.45 -1.22
C TRP A 53 -3.21 0.68 0.00
N ALA A 54 -3.21 1.89 0.56
CA ALA A 54 -2.46 2.22 1.77
C ALA A 54 -2.88 1.36 2.97
N SER A 55 -4.20 1.19 3.14
CA SER A 55 -4.77 0.40 4.23
C SER A 55 -4.37 -1.07 4.13
N TRP A 56 -4.31 -1.64 2.92
CA TRP A 56 -3.87 -3.02 2.71
C TRP A 56 -2.38 -3.21 2.97
N LEU A 57 -1.52 -2.26 2.57
CA LEU A 57 -0.09 -2.38 2.84
C LEU A 57 0.23 -2.36 4.34
N ILE A 58 -0.42 -1.49 5.10
CA ILE A 58 -0.26 -1.47 6.54
C ILE A 58 -0.80 -2.77 7.16
N GLN A 59 -1.94 -3.27 6.71
CA GLN A 59 -2.47 -4.55 7.17
C GLN A 59 -1.56 -5.75 6.85
N SER A 60 -0.82 -5.70 5.75
CA SER A 60 0.21 -6.70 5.41
C SER A 60 1.51 -6.54 6.21
N GLY A 61 1.60 -5.49 7.04
CA GLY A 61 2.74 -5.23 7.93
C GLY A 61 3.87 -4.41 7.34
N VAL A 62 3.61 -3.67 6.27
CA VAL A 62 4.57 -2.69 5.75
C VAL A 62 4.69 -1.53 6.74
N PRO A 63 5.91 -1.12 7.14
CA PRO A 63 6.09 0.01 8.04
C PRO A 63 5.68 1.34 7.39
N LEU A 64 5.24 2.29 8.22
CA LEU A 64 4.71 3.59 7.77
C LEU A 64 5.73 4.42 6.97
N SER A 65 7.02 4.30 7.27
CA SER A 65 8.08 4.98 6.53
C SER A 65 8.15 4.53 5.07
N VAL A 66 8.12 3.22 4.85
CA VAL A 66 8.11 2.63 3.50
C VAL A 66 6.82 2.99 2.77
N LEU A 67 5.68 2.96 3.46
CA LEU A 67 4.42 3.40 2.85
C LEU A 67 4.47 4.87 2.41
N GLN A 68 5.08 5.75 3.22
CA GLN A 68 5.23 7.17 2.89
C GLN A 68 6.00 7.36 1.59
N GLU A 69 7.14 6.67 1.44
CA GLU A 69 7.98 6.72 0.25
C GLU A 69 7.22 6.16 -0.98
N MET A 70 6.59 4.99 -0.84
CA MET A 70 5.87 4.34 -1.94
C MET A 70 4.70 5.18 -2.46
N GLY A 71 3.97 5.84 -1.57
CA GLY A 71 2.85 6.68 -1.98
C GLY A 71 3.22 8.12 -2.29
N GLY A 72 4.45 8.56 -2.02
CA GLY A 72 4.85 9.96 -2.21
C GLY A 72 4.04 10.93 -1.36
N TRP A 73 3.84 10.62 -0.08
CA TRP A 73 3.24 11.57 0.85
C TRP A 73 4.28 12.57 1.33
N GLU A 74 3.92 13.85 1.30
CA GLU A 74 4.79 14.96 1.69
C GLU A 74 5.18 14.91 3.18
N SER A 75 4.33 14.36 4.04
CA SER A 75 4.62 14.22 5.47
C SER A 75 4.14 12.88 6.02
N ILE A 76 4.91 12.36 6.99
CA ILE A 76 4.56 11.15 7.74
C ILE A 76 3.23 11.31 8.49
N GLU A 77 2.86 12.53 8.87
CA GLU A 77 1.59 12.82 9.54
C GLU A 77 0.38 12.44 8.68
N MET A 78 0.48 12.56 7.36
CA MET A 78 -0.58 12.15 6.44
C MET A 78 -0.77 10.63 6.43
N VAL A 79 0.31 9.88 6.69
CA VAL A 79 0.33 8.41 6.69
C VAL A 79 -0.03 7.85 8.07
N ARG A 80 0.16 8.63 9.15
CA ARG A 80 -0.24 8.24 10.51
C ARG A 80 -1.71 7.85 10.62
N ARG A 81 -2.58 8.35 9.72
CA ARG A 81 -4.00 7.94 9.67
C ARG A 81 -4.17 6.43 9.48
N TYR A 82 -3.19 5.71 8.93
CA TYR A 82 -3.25 4.26 8.72
C TYR A 82 -2.54 3.47 9.82
N ALA A 83 -1.81 4.12 10.74
CA ALA A 83 -1.02 3.44 11.77
C ALA A 83 -1.85 2.47 12.64
N HIS A 84 -3.13 2.77 12.82
CA HIS A 84 -4.06 1.94 13.60
C HIS A 84 -4.47 0.63 12.91
N LEU A 85 -4.27 0.53 11.58
CA LEU A 85 -4.57 -0.69 10.80
C LEU A 85 -3.43 -1.70 10.86
N ALA A 86 -2.31 -1.32 11.47
CA ALA A 86 -1.15 -2.18 11.53
C ALA A 86 -1.49 -3.39 12.41
N PRO A 87 -1.24 -4.63 11.96
CA PRO A 87 -1.28 -5.82 12.80
C PRO A 87 -0.51 -5.58 14.09
N ASN A 88 -0.64 -6.47 15.08
CA ASN A 88 0.11 -6.42 16.34
C ASN A 88 1.64 -6.58 16.14
N HIS A 89 2.29 -5.68 15.39
CA HIS A 89 3.71 -5.62 15.14
C HIS A 89 4.48 -5.35 16.43
N LEU A 90 3.83 -4.73 17.43
CA LEU A 90 4.40 -4.62 18.76
C LEU A 90 4.73 -5.99 19.34
N THR A 91 3.91 -7.02 19.09
CA THR A 91 4.17 -8.39 19.53
C THR A 91 5.33 -9.02 18.75
N GLU A 92 5.40 -8.83 17.43
CA GLU A 92 6.52 -9.36 16.62
C GLU A 92 7.86 -8.65 16.92
N HIS A 93 7.84 -7.34 17.18
CA HIS A 93 9.02 -6.60 17.59
C HIS A 93 9.46 -6.96 19.02
N ALA A 94 8.52 -7.13 19.95
CA ALA A 94 8.82 -7.61 21.30
C ALA A 94 9.44 -9.02 21.28
N ARG A 95 8.92 -9.92 20.42
CA ARG A 95 9.51 -11.26 20.24
C ARG A 95 10.97 -11.24 19.78
N LYS A 96 11.41 -10.22 19.04
CA LYS A 96 12.84 -10.08 18.69
C LYS A 96 13.70 -9.84 19.92
N ILE A 97 13.19 -9.11 20.91
CA ILE A 97 13.88 -8.88 22.19
C ILE A 97 13.94 -10.20 22.97
N ASP A 98 12.83 -10.94 23.03
CA ASP A 98 12.78 -12.26 23.69
C ASP A 98 13.77 -13.25 23.06
N ALA A 99 13.95 -13.23 21.73
CA ALA A 99 14.92 -14.08 21.05
C ALA A 99 16.38 -13.74 21.37
N ILE A 100 16.69 -12.45 21.60
CA ILE A 100 18.03 -12.00 22.01
C ILE A 100 18.34 -12.45 23.44
N PHE A 101 17.38 -12.33 24.35
CA PHE A 101 17.57 -12.69 25.75
C PHE A 101 17.43 -14.20 26.03
N GLY A 102 16.60 -14.93 25.28
CA GLY A 102 16.42 -16.38 25.44
C GLY A 102 17.62 -17.22 24.96
N ALA A 103 18.49 -16.68 24.12
CA ALA A 103 19.75 -17.34 23.74
C ALA A 103 20.86 -17.18 24.80
N SER A 104 20.65 -16.32 25.81
CA SER A 104 21.63 -15.99 26.85
C SER A 104 21.35 -16.71 28.18
N ASP A 105 20.64 -17.84 28.13
CA ASP A 105 20.50 -18.74 29.27
C ASP A 105 21.89 -19.19 29.74
N THR A 106 22.20 -18.75 30.94
CA THR A 106 23.49 -18.84 31.63
C THR A 106 23.70 -20.26 32.16
N ASN A 107 23.85 -21.26 31.28
CA ASN A 107 24.03 -22.66 31.70
C ASN A 107 25.32 -23.32 31.22
N THR A 108 26.40 -22.54 31.10
CA THR A 108 27.74 -23.05 30.77
C THR A 108 28.51 -23.63 31.98
N THR A 109 27.95 -23.64 33.20
CA THR A 109 28.71 -24.00 34.42
C THR A 109 28.29 -25.27 35.16
N GLN A 110 27.52 -26.20 34.57
CA GLN A 110 27.31 -27.54 35.18
C GLN A 110 27.38 -28.68 34.15
N GLY A 111 28.57 -28.95 33.63
CA GLY A 111 28.82 -30.03 32.66
C GLY A 111 29.99 -30.96 33.02
N GLY A 112 30.41 -31.04 34.28
CA GLY A 112 31.53 -31.91 34.64
C GLY A 112 31.72 -32.06 36.14
N ASN A 113 30.96 -32.96 36.78
CA ASN A 113 31.38 -33.76 37.94
C ASN A 113 30.29 -34.74 38.37
N GLN A 114 29.94 -35.68 37.48
CA GLN A 114 29.19 -36.90 37.84
C GLN A 114 29.91 -38.12 37.22
N ALA A 115 31.23 -38.18 37.36
CA ALA A 115 32.03 -39.36 37.01
C ALA A 115 32.87 -39.73 38.23
N GLY A 116 32.28 -40.48 39.16
CA GLY A 116 33.04 -40.93 40.33
C GLY A 116 32.21 -41.47 41.49
N LEU A 117 31.30 -42.42 41.26
CA LEU A 117 30.86 -43.30 42.34
C LEU A 117 30.49 -44.70 41.80
N LYS A 118 31.51 -45.42 41.34
CA LYS A 118 31.50 -46.89 41.30
C LYS A 118 32.87 -47.38 41.71
N LEU A 119 33.03 -47.83 42.95
CA LEU A 119 34.03 -48.83 43.34
C LEU A 119 33.78 -49.33 44.77
N ALA A 120 33.85 -50.65 44.90
CA ALA A 120 33.75 -51.54 46.06
C ALA A 120 32.34 -51.76 46.65
#